data_AF-A0A951E348-F1
#
_entry.id   AF-A0A951E348-F1
#
_cell.length_a   1.000
_cell.length_b   1.000
_cell.length_c   1.000
_cell.angle_alpha   90.00
_cell.angle_beta   90.00
_cell.angle_gamma   90.00
#
_symmetry.space_group_name_H-M   'P 1'
#
loop_
_entity.id
_entity.type
_entity.pdbx_description
1 polymer ?
#
loop_
_entity_poly.entity_id
_entity_poly.type
_entity_poly.pdbx_seq_one_letter_code
_entity_poly.pdbx_strand_id
1 'polypeptide(L)'
;MLTSIRSRILALVALLLGASTSFADICEDYARVIDSHIAMLRVIEKRANAVSDSKQAVEVINQYVDEMITWRRQMAPLDRAVFEMDQGNVENAPPLCQKAIERFNFFAKEDMDLAGKLGDLLVRYIGDPAVVSAWRRMQDLPHH
;
A
#
# COMPACT_ATOMS: atom_id res chain seq x y z
N MET A 1 44.22 30.09 -1.67
CA MET A 1 42.99 29.79 -2.45
C MET A 1 42.69 28.29 -2.63
N LEU A 2 43.67 27.37 -2.62
CA LEU A 2 43.42 25.91 -2.83
C LEU A 2 42.67 25.17 -1.70
N THR A 3 42.69 25.67 -0.46
CA THR A 3 42.02 25.03 0.69
C THR A 3 40.50 25.15 0.65
N SER A 4 39.97 26.21 0.01
CA SER A 4 38.53 26.45 -0.11
C SER A 4 37.84 25.44 -1.04
N ILE A 5 38.52 25.01 -2.11
CA ILE A 5 37.95 24.11 -3.12
C ILE A 5 37.82 22.68 -2.57
N ARG A 6 38.83 22.18 -1.84
CA ARG A 6 38.80 20.83 -1.26
C ARG A 6 37.70 20.67 -0.19
N SER A 7 37.50 21.66 0.67
CA SER A 7 36.40 21.64 1.65
C SER A 7 35.02 21.73 0.99
N ARG A 8 34.88 22.50 -0.11
CA ARG A 8 33.62 22.57 -0.86
C ARG A 8 33.30 21.25 -1.56
N ILE A 9 34.29 20.57 -2.13
CA ILE A 9 34.11 19.25 -2.76
C ILE A 9 33.75 18.19 -1.71
N LEU A 10 34.43 18.18 -0.56
CA LEU A 10 34.10 17.26 0.55
C LEU A 10 32.70 17.48 1.11
N ALA A 11 32.28 18.74 1.26
CA ALA A 11 30.92 19.07 1.67
C ALA A 11 29.88 18.64 0.63
N LEU A 12 30.16 18.84 -0.66
CA LEU A 12 29.30 18.39 -1.77
C LEU A 12 29.19 16.87 -1.82
N VAL A 13 30.30 16.14 -1.64
CA VAL A 13 30.30 14.67 -1.60
C VAL A 13 29.54 14.16 -0.38
N ALA A 14 29.70 14.78 0.79
CA ALA A 14 28.94 14.42 1.99
C ALA A 14 27.44 14.71 1.85
N LEU A 15 27.06 15.82 1.20
CA LEU A 15 25.66 16.16 0.91
C LEU A 15 25.05 15.20 -0.14
N LEU A 16 25.81 14.84 -1.18
CA LEU A 16 25.36 13.91 -2.22
C LEU A 16 25.23 12.48 -1.69
N LEU A 17 26.14 12.05 -0.80
CA LEU A 17 26.06 10.74 -0.15
C LEU A 17 24.99 10.68 0.95
N GLY A 18 24.79 11.76 1.70
CA GLY A 18 23.75 11.82 2.73
C GLY A 18 22.33 11.92 2.16
N ALA A 19 22.16 12.57 1.01
CA ALA A 19 20.88 12.64 0.32
C ALA A 19 20.51 11.30 -0.36
N SER A 20 21.48 10.57 -0.90
CA SER A 20 21.21 9.30 -1.58
C SER A 20 20.76 8.18 -0.63
N THR A 21 21.24 8.16 0.62
CA THR A 21 20.80 7.17 1.61
C THR A 21 19.35 7.39 2.03
N SER A 22 18.93 8.64 2.29
CA SER A 22 17.55 8.93 2.72
C SER A 22 16.49 8.59 1.67
N PHE A 23 16.81 8.72 0.38
CA PHE A 23 15.89 8.39 -0.69
C PHE A 23 15.77 6.88 -0.94
N ALA A 24 16.88 6.14 -0.81
CA ALA A 24 16.87 4.69 -0.91
C ALA A 24 16.02 4.08 0.22
N ASP A 25 16.15 4.60 1.43
CA ASP A 25 15.39 4.14 2.60
C ASP A 25 13.87 4.32 2.42
N ILE A 26 13.43 5.46 1.86
CA ILE A 26 12.00 5.72 1.60
C ILE A 26 11.44 4.78 0.53
N CYS A 27 12.14 4.60 -0.60
CA CYS A 27 11.68 3.68 -1.64
C CYS A 27 11.65 2.23 -1.16
N GLU A 28 12.60 1.85 -0.28
CA GLU A 28 12.63 0.51 0.31
C GLU A 28 11.47 0.30 1.29
N ASP A 29 11.20 1.28 2.16
CA ASP A 29 10.07 1.24 3.08
C ASP A 29 8.74 1.18 2.33
N TYR A 30 8.61 1.95 1.24
CA TYR A 30 7.45 1.90 0.34
C TYR A 30 7.25 0.52 -0.26
N ALA A 31 8.30 -0.06 -0.85
CA ALA A 31 8.25 -1.40 -1.41
C ALA A 31 7.90 -2.46 -0.35
N ARG A 32 8.44 -2.32 0.87
CA ARG A 32 8.19 -3.26 1.98
C ARG A 32 6.73 -3.20 2.44
N VAL A 33 6.16 -2.01 2.56
CA VAL A 33 4.75 -1.84 2.91
C VAL A 33 3.86 -2.45 1.83
N ILE A 34 4.12 -2.16 0.54
CA ILE A 34 3.43 -2.78 -0.61
C ILE A 34 3.48 -4.30 -0.51
N ASP A 35 4.68 -4.90 -0.43
CA ASP A 35 4.85 -6.35 -0.42
C ASP A 35 4.13 -7.01 0.79
N SER A 36 4.16 -6.39 1.96
CA SER A 36 3.47 -6.88 3.16
C SER A 36 1.95 -6.91 2.98
N HIS A 37 1.38 -5.84 2.41
CA HIS A 37 -0.04 -5.73 2.20
C HIS A 37 -0.54 -6.69 1.11
N ILE A 38 0.27 -6.88 0.05
CA ILE A 38 0.03 -7.91 -0.98
C ILE A 38 -0.10 -9.29 -0.35
N ALA A 39 0.84 -9.64 0.54
CA ALA A 39 0.79 -10.93 1.22
C ALA A 39 -0.48 -11.08 2.08
N MET A 40 -0.90 -10.02 2.77
CA MET A 40 -2.10 -10.04 3.60
C MET A 40 -3.39 -10.16 2.78
N LEU A 41 -3.57 -9.39 1.70
CA LEU A 41 -4.80 -9.52 0.90
C LEU A 41 -4.92 -10.90 0.24
N ARG A 42 -3.81 -11.54 -0.15
CA ARG A 42 -3.85 -12.94 -0.64
C ARG A 42 -4.32 -13.93 0.42
N VAL A 43 -3.95 -13.71 1.69
CA VAL A 43 -4.47 -14.52 2.80
C VAL A 43 -5.98 -14.29 2.96
N ILE A 44 -6.43 -13.03 2.89
CA ILE A 44 -7.84 -12.66 2.99
C ILE A 44 -8.64 -13.27 1.84
N GLU A 45 -8.14 -13.18 0.60
CA GLU A 45 -8.76 -13.80 -0.57
C GLU A 45 -8.92 -15.31 -0.40
N LYS A 46 -7.86 -16.00 0.05
CA LYS A 46 -7.93 -17.43 0.33
C LYS A 46 -9.02 -17.76 1.35
N ARG A 47 -9.17 -16.92 2.39
CA ARG A 47 -10.24 -17.08 3.39
C ARG A 47 -11.62 -16.79 2.78
N ALA A 48 -11.76 -15.74 1.97
CA ALA A 48 -13.00 -15.38 1.28
C ALA A 48 -13.52 -16.53 0.42
N ASN A 49 -12.63 -17.20 -0.31
CA ASN A 49 -12.96 -18.38 -1.14
C ASN A 49 -13.40 -19.60 -0.31
N ALA A 50 -13.09 -19.64 0.99
CA ALA A 50 -13.40 -20.76 1.88
C ALA A 50 -14.60 -20.50 2.81
N VAL A 51 -15.26 -19.34 2.70
CA VAL A 51 -16.38 -18.95 3.56
C VAL A 51 -17.55 -19.92 3.39
N SER A 52 -17.95 -20.56 4.50
CA SER A 52 -19.10 -21.48 4.54
C SER A 52 -20.34 -20.90 5.23
N ASP A 53 -20.19 -19.89 6.08
CA ASP A 53 -21.26 -19.33 6.89
C ASP A 53 -21.13 -17.80 7.06
N SER A 54 -22.20 -17.17 7.56
CA SER A 54 -22.26 -15.72 7.70
C SER A 54 -21.26 -15.17 8.73
N LYS A 55 -20.94 -15.93 9.78
CA LYS A 55 -19.92 -15.52 10.76
C LYS A 55 -18.54 -15.41 10.12
N GLN A 56 -18.16 -16.39 9.32
CA GLN A 56 -16.91 -16.35 8.56
C GLN A 56 -16.91 -15.20 7.53
N ALA A 57 -18.05 -14.92 6.88
CA ALA A 57 -18.17 -13.76 6.00
C ALA A 57 -17.89 -12.44 6.74
N VAL A 58 -18.50 -12.24 7.93
CA VAL A 58 -18.24 -11.07 8.79
C VAL A 58 -16.76 -10.95 9.15
N GLU A 59 -16.12 -12.05 9.56
CA GLU A 59 -14.70 -12.05 9.93
C GLU A 59 -13.81 -11.64 8.76
N VAL A 60 -14.04 -12.19 7.57
CA VAL A 60 -13.24 -11.90 6.38
C VAL A 60 -13.44 -10.45 5.92
N ILE A 61 -14.69 -9.96 5.88
CA ILE A 61 -14.97 -8.56 5.51
C ILE A 61 -14.30 -7.61 6.50
N ASN A 62 -14.42 -7.85 7.80
CA ASN A 62 -13.77 -7.00 8.80
C ASN A 62 -12.24 -7.06 8.71
N GLN A 63 -11.66 -8.24 8.47
CA GLN A 63 -10.22 -8.37 8.28
C GLN A 63 -9.75 -7.54 7.07
N TYR A 64 -10.48 -7.57 5.97
CA TYR A 64 -10.20 -6.71 4.81
C TYR A 64 -10.23 -5.23 5.19
N VAL A 65 -11.29 -4.78 5.84
CA VAL A 65 -11.43 -3.37 6.26
C VAL A 65 -10.29 -2.93 7.16
N ASP A 66 -9.93 -3.72 8.17
CA ASP A 66 -8.87 -3.38 9.11
C ASP A 66 -7.49 -3.33 8.43
N GLU A 67 -7.26 -4.21 7.47
CA GLU A 67 -6.05 -4.24 6.64
C GLU A 67 -5.97 -3.01 5.73
N MET A 68 -7.07 -2.60 5.08
CA MET A 68 -7.12 -1.37 4.27
C MET A 68 -6.92 -0.09 5.09
N ILE A 69 -7.41 -0.05 6.33
CA ILE A 69 -7.15 1.06 7.26
C ILE A 69 -5.67 1.11 7.63
N THR A 70 -5.06 -0.04 7.92
CA THR A 70 -3.65 -0.16 8.29
C THR A 70 -2.75 0.26 7.13
N TRP A 71 -3.02 -0.27 5.95
CA TRP A 71 -2.39 0.10 4.69
C TRP A 71 -2.34 1.61 4.51
N ARG A 72 -3.50 2.27 4.57
CA ARG A 72 -3.59 3.72 4.37
C ARG A 72 -2.74 4.49 5.37
N ARG A 73 -2.75 4.09 6.64
CA ARG A 73 -1.94 4.75 7.68
C ARG A 73 -0.45 4.64 7.39
N GLN A 74 0.00 3.51 6.87
CA GLN A 74 1.40 3.26 6.53
C GLN A 74 1.81 3.96 5.21
N MET A 75 0.92 3.97 4.22
CA MET A 75 1.19 4.52 2.90
C MET A 75 1.06 6.04 2.84
N ALA A 76 0.16 6.67 3.60
CA ALA A 76 -0.04 8.12 3.57
C ALA A 76 1.25 8.97 3.68
N PRO A 77 2.19 8.70 4.62
CA PRO A 77 3.46 9.45 4.65
C PRO A 77 4.41 9.12 3.50
N LEU A 78 4.33 7.91 2.94
CA LEU A 78 5.23 7.42 1.90
C LEU A 78 4.76 7.83 0.49
N ASP A 79 3.46 7.82 0.20
CA ASP A 79 2.90 8.24 -1.09
C ASP A 79 3.30 9.66 -1.42
N ARG A 80 3.23 10.57 -0.43
CA ARG A 80 3.68 11.95 -0.62
C ARG A 80 5.18 12.03 -0.92
N ALA A 81 6.00 11.29 -0.18
CA ALA A 81 7.44 11.30 -0.36
C ALA A 81 7.86 10.72 -1.72
N VAL A 82 7.26 9.60 -2.12
CA VAL A 82 7.48 8.98 -3.43
C VAL A 82 6.97 9.89 -4.56
N PHE A 83 5.80 10.52 -4.40
CA PHE A 83 5.28 11.47 -5.40
C PHE A 83 6.18 12.70 -5.58
N GLU A 84 6.71 13.26 -4.49
CA GLU A 84 7.67 14.37 -4.53
C GLU A 84 8.99 13.96 -5.22
N MET A 85 9.42 12.70 -5.07
CA MET A 85 10.59 12.13 -5.75
C MET A 85 10.33 11.84 -7.23
N ASP A 86 9.11 11.44 -7.55
CA ASP A 86 8.66 11.13 -8.90
C ASP A 86 8.50 12.39 -9.76
N GLN A 87 8.20 13.54 -9.13
CA GLN A 87 7.78 14.78 -9.80
C GLN A 87 6.64 14.57 -10.82
N GLY A 88 5.86 13.50 -10.67
CA GLY A 88 4.83 13.08 -11.62
C GLY A 88 5.37 12.37 -12.87
N ASN A 89 6.62 11.91 -12.88
CA ASN A 89 7.19 11.11 -13.95
C ASN A 89 7.92 9.85 -13.42
N VAL A 90 7.18 8.73 -13.44
CA VAL A 90 7.61 7.38 -13.01
C VAL A 90 8.92 6.92 -13.64
N GLU A 91 9.25 7.40 -14.85
CA GLU A 91 10.52 7.05 -15.52
C GLU A 91 11.75 7.70 -14.87
N ASN A 92 11.55 8.80 -14.13
CA ASN A 92 12.61 9.52 -13.43
C ASN A 92 12.76 9.10 -11.96
N ALA A 93 11.81 8.35 -11.42
CA ALA A 93 11.90 7.83 -10.06
C ALA A 93 13.11 6.90 -9.90
N PRO A 94 13.69 6.80 -8.69
CA PRO A 94 14.70 5.78 -8.43
C PRO A 94 14.18 4.38 -8.79
N PRO A 95 15.02 3.48 -9.36
CA PRO A 95 14.56 2.18 -9.86
C PRO A 95 13.80 1.31 -8.85
N LEU A 96 14.08 1.46 -7.55
CA LEU A 96 13.35 0.77 -6.48
C LEU A 96 11.92 1.30 -6.34
N CYS A 97 11.73 2.62 -6.38
CA CYS A 97 10.41 3.25 -6.37
C CYS A 97 9.60 2.86 -7.61
N GLN A 98 10.22 2.85 -8.80
CA GLN A 98 9.54 2.43 -10.04
C GLN A 98 8.99 1.00 -9.94
N LYS A 99 9.81 0.04 -9.49
CA LYS A 99 9.39 -1.35 -9.29
C LYS A 99 8.27 -1.49 -8.25
N ALA A 100 8.32 -0.71 -7.18
CA ALA A 100 7.30 -0.71 -6.15
C ALA A 100 5.96 -0.20 -6.71
N ILE A 101 5.98 0.90 -7.47
CA ILE A 101 4.80 1.46 -8.16
C ILE A 101 4.20 0.44 -9.15
N GLU A 102 5.03 -0.21 -9.96
CA GLU A 102 4.57 -1.25 -10.90
C GLU A 102 3.89 -2.43 -10.19
N ARG A 103 4.45 -2.90 -9.07
CA ARG A 103 3.84 -3.95 -8.25
C ARG A 103 2.51 -3.51 -7.66
N PHE A 104 2.44 -2.28 -7.16
CA PHE A 104 1.19 -1.72 -6.64
C PHE A 104 0.11 -1.69 -7.73
N ASN A 105 0.44 -1.26 -8.95
CA ASN A 105 -0.54 -1.21 -10.05
C ASN A 105 -1.06 -2.60 -10.43
N PHE A 106 -0.20 -3.62 -10.45
CA PHE A 106 -0.65 -5.00 -10.68
C PHE A 106 -1.61 -5.46 -9.57
N PHE A 107 -1.28 -5.12 -8.33
CA PHE A 107 -2.04 -5.51 -7.17
C PHE A 107 -3.36 -4.74 -6.98
N ALA A 108 -3.42 -3.47 -7.39
CA ALA A 108 -4.66 -2.68 -7.35
C ALA A 108 -5.79 -3.37 -8.13
N LYS A 109 -5.44 -4.13 -9.18
CA LYS A 109 -6.39 -5.00 -9.87
C LYS A 109 -6.84 -6.18 -9.01
N GLU A 110 -5.91 -6.89 -8.35
CA GLU A 110 -6.23 -8.00 -7.44
C GLU A 110 -7.12 -7.54 -6.27
N ASP A 111 -6.88 -6.34 -5.73
CA ASP A 111 -7.69 -5.72 -4.67
C ASP A 111 -9.13 -5.45 -5.15
N MET A 112 -9.32 -4.89 -6.35
CA MET A 112 -10.66 -4.70 -6.92
C MET A 112 -11.40 -6.03 -7.12
N ASP A 113 -10.70 -7.06 -7.60
CA ASP A 113 -11.29 -8.40 -7.76
C ASP A 113 -11.70 -8.99 -6.40
N LEU A 114 -10.87 -8.82 -5.35
CA LEU A 114 -11.20 -9.23 -3.98
C LEU A 114 -12.40 -8.46 -3.44
N ALA A 115 -12.46 -7.14 -3.62
CA ALA A 115 -13.60 -6.32 -3.21
C ALA A 115 -14.90 -6.80 -3.87
N GLY A 116 -14.84 -7.18 -5.15
CA GLY A 116 -15.96 -7.81 -5.86
C GLY A 116 -16.42 -9.11 -5.20
N LYS A 117 -15.48 -10.01 -4.87
CA LYS A 117 -15.78 -11.27 -4.15
C LYS A 117 -16.41 -11.03 -2.78
N LEU A 118 -15.95 -10.02 -2.04
CA LEU A 118 -16.58 -9.66 -0.76
C LEU A 118 -18.01 -9.17 -0.96
N GLY A 119 -18.29 -8.51 -2.09
CA GLY A 119 -19.65 -8.15 -2.52
C GLY A 119 -20.53 -9.38 -2.75
N ASP A 120 -20.01 -10.44 -3.36
CA ASP A 120 -20.73 -11.70 -3.52
C ASP A 120 -21.08 -12.35 -2.18
N LEU A 121 -20.19 -12.24 -1.18
CA LEU A 121 -20.48 -12.70 0.19
C LEU A 121 -21.60 -11.89 0.84
N LEU A 122 -21.64 -10.57 0.64
CA LEU A 122 -22.78 -9.74 1.07
C LEU A 122 -24.07 -10.26 0.46
N VAL A 123 -24.12 -10.45 -0.87
CA VAL A 123 -25.34 -10.91 -1.57
C VAL A 123 -25.79 -12.25 -1.00
N ARG A 124 -24.85 -13.18 -0.78
CA ARG A 124 -25.14 -14.51 -0.24
C ARG A 124 -25.71 -14.50 1.19
N TYR A 125 -25.23 -13.58 2.03
CA TYR A 125 -25.58 -13.53 3.46
C TYR A 125 -26.30 -12.23 3.86
N ILE A 126 -26.98 -11.56 2.93
CA ILE A 126 -27.62 -10.25 3.15
C ILE A 126 -28.71 -10.28 4.23
N GLY A 127 -29.29 -11.45 4.49
CA GLY A 127 -30.26 -11.67 5.57
C GLY A 127 -29.67 -11.60 6.98
N ASP A 128 -28.34 -11.63 7.12
CA ASP A 128 -27.64 -11.48 8.40
C ASP A 128 -27.25 -9.99 8.63
N PRO A 129 -27.84 -9.30 9.62
CA PRO A 129 -27.52 -7.91 9.92
C PRO A 129 -26.04 -7.67 10.24
N ALA A 130 -25.32 -8.67 10.76
CA ALA A 130 -23.91 -8.54 11.07
C ALA A 130 -23.06 -8.43 9.78
N VAL A 131 -23.43 -9.15 8.72
CA VAL A 131 -22.76 -9.07 7.41
C VAL A 131 -23.01 -7.69 6.79
N VAL A 132 -24.24 -7.19 6.85
CA VAL A 132 -24.58 -5.84 6.35
C VAL A 132 -23.80 -4.76 7.10
N SER A 133 -23.66 -4.89 8.42
CA SER A 133 -22.87 -3.98 9.25
C SER A 133 -21.39 -4.00 8.88
N ALA A 134 -20.80 -5.19 8.72
CA ALA A 134 -19.41 -5.34 8.28
C ALA A 134 -19.18 -4.73 6.89
N TRP A 135 -20.11 -4.95 5.96
CA TRP A 135 -20.06 -4.35 4.63
C TRP A 135 -20.15 -2.82 4.67
N ARG A 136 -21.00 -2.26 5.52
CA ARG A 136 -21.09 -0.80 5.69
C ARG A 136 -19.75 -0.20 6.12
N ARG A 137 -19.00 -0.86 7.01
CA ARG A 137 -17.64 -0.42 7.39
C ARG A 137 -16.70 -0.37 6.18
N MET A 138 -16.86 -1.28 5.21
CA MET A 138 -16.08 -1.28 3.98
C MET A 138 -16.47 -0.12 3.06
N GLN A 139 -17.76 0.24 2.99
CA GLN A 139 -18.22 1.43 2.26
C GLN A 139 -17.78 2.74 2.92
N ASP A 140 -17.60 2.74 4.24
CA ASP A 140 -17.10 3.88 5.00
C ASP A 140 -15.57 4.06 4.88
N LEU A 141 -14.86 3.15 4.18
CA LEU A 141 -13.46 3.36 3.83
C LEU A 141 -13.37 4.63 2.96
N PRO A 142 -12.54 5.63 3.32
CA PRO A 142 -12.64 6.90 2.64
C PRO A 142 -12.21 6.75 1.17
N HIS A 143 -13.10 7.04 0.22
CA HIS A 143 -12.76 7.01 -1.20
C HIS A 143 -11.84 8.20 -1.54
N HIS A 144 -10.86 7.96 -2.42
CA HIS A 144 -9.94 8.99 -2.88
C HIS A 144 -10.66 10.07 -3.71
#